data_AF-B9S1C0-F1
#
_entry.id   AF-B9S1C0-F1
#
_cell.length_a   1.000
_cell.length_b   1.000
_cell.length_c   1.000
_cell.angle_alpha   90.00
_cell.angle_beta   90.00
_cell.angle_gamma   90.00
#
_symmetry.space_group_name_H-M   'P 1'
#
loop_
_entity.id
_entity.type
_entity.pdbx_description
1 polymer ?
#
loop_
_entity_poly.entity_id
_entity_poly.type
_entity_poly.pdbx_seq_one_letter_code
_entity_poly.pdbx_strand_id
1 'polypeptide(L)'
;MADIGAQTPFFYIFRERELVYDLFEAATERVEGVGIVGAEEAINWGLSGPMLRASGVQWDLRQVDHYECYDEFDWEVQWQKEGDSLARYLVRIDEMMESIKIIQRALEGIPGGPMRI
;
A
#
# COMPACT_ATOMS: atom_id res chain seq x y z
N MET A 1 31.03 -16.32 -28.05
CA MET A 1 30.33 -17.45 -27.41
C MET A 1 29.99 -16.97 -25.99
N ALA A 2 28.83 -16.33 -25.83
CA ALA A 2 28.42 -15.76 -24.55
C ALA A 2 28.30 -16.90 -23.53
N ASP A 3 28.88 -16.70 -22.36
CA ASP A 3 28.95 -17.68 -21.28
C ASP A 3 27.54 -18.14 -20.89
N ILE A 4 27.27 -19.44 -21.01
CA ILE A 4 25.99 -20.07 -20.67
C ILE A 4 25.61 -19.77 -19.20
N GLY A 5 26.60 -19.50 -18.34
CA GLY A 5 26.40 -19.08 -16.96
C GLY A 5 25.73 -17.71 -16.80
N ALA A 6 25.86 -16.79 -17.77
CA ALA A 6 25.24 -15.47 -17.73
C ALA A 6 23.75 -15.50 -18.15
N GLN A 7 23.30 -16.55 -18.81
CA GLN A 7 21.89 -16.73 -19.18
C GLN A 7 21.04 -17.33 -18.05
N THR A 8 21.66 -18.04 -17.10
CA THR A 8 20.96 -18.67 -15.97
C THR A 8 20.24 -17.67 -15.06
N PRO A 9 20.84 -16.52 -14.66
CA PRO A 9 20.13 -15.49 -13.91
C PRO A 9 18.96 -14.89 -14.68
N PHE A 10 19.09 -14.75 -16.01
CA PHE A 10 18.00 -14.27 -16.86
C PHE A 10 16.81 -15.23 -16.78
N PHE A 11 17.00 -16.53 -17.06
CA PHE A 11 15.91 -17.51 -16.97
C PHE A 11 15.35 -17.69 -15.55
N TYR A 12 16.18 -17.51 -14.52
CA TYR A 12 15.74 -17.50 -13.12
C TYR A 12 14.76 -16.36 -12.85
N ILE A 13 15.10 -15.14 -13.30
CA ILE A 13 14.22 -13.97 -13.19
C ILE A 13 12.91 -14.17 -13.96
N PHE A 14 12.94 -14.80 -15.15
CA PHE A 14 11.70 -15.14 -15.88
C PHE A 14 10.80 -16.06 -15.08
N ARG A 15 11.37 -17.11 -14.46
CA ARG A 15 10.61 -18.05 -13.63
C ARG A 15 10.03 -17.38 -12.38
N GLU A 16 10.83 -16.59 -11.66
CA GLU A 16 10.35 -15.85 -10.48
C GLU A 16 9.23 -14.88 -10.86
N ARG A 17 9.38 -14.19 -11.99
CA ARG A 17 8.35 -13.30 -12.52
C ARG A 17 7.07 -14.06 -12.85
N GLU A 18 7.16 -15.22 -13.50
CA GLU A 18 6.00 -16.07 -13.79
C GLU A 18 5.32 -16.54 -12.50
N LEU A 19 6.08 -17.01 -11.51
CA LEU A 19 5.55 -17.40 -10.20
C LEU A 19 4.81 -16.26 -9.50
N VAL A 20 5.34 -15.04 -9.55
CA VAL A 20 4.70 -13.86 -8.96
C VAL A 20 3.39 -13.55 -9.70
N TYR A 21 3.37 -13.64 -11.03
CA TYR A 21 2.15 -13.44 -11.80
C TYR A 21 1.10 -14.52 -11.52
N ASP A 22 1.49 -15.79 -11.50
CA ASP A 22 0.59 -16.90 -11.19
C ASP A 22 -0.01 -16.75 -9.78
N LEU A 23 0.81 -16.35 -8.79
CA LEU A 23 0.34 -16.10 -7.43
C LEU A 23 -0.62 -14.91 -7.37
N PHE A 24 -0.31 -13.83 -8.10
CA PHE A 24 -1.15 -12.65 -8.15
C PHE A 24 -2.49 -12.94 -8.83
N GLU A 25 -2.50 -13.68 -9.93
CA GLU A 25 -3.72 -14.12 -10.62
C GLU A 25 -4.58 -15.01 -9.70
N ALA A 26 -3.98 -16.04 -9.10
CA ALA A 26 -4.68 -16.93 -8.19
C ALA A 26 -5.26 -16.22 -6.95
N ALA A 27 -4.56 -15.19 -6.45
CA ALA A 27 -5.08 -14.37 -5.36
C ALA A 27 -6.22 -13.47 -5.82
N THR A 28 -6.06 -12.81 -6.97
CA THR A 28 -7.04 -11.86 -7.52
C THR A 28 -8.37 -12.53 -7.81
N GLU A 29 -8.37 -13.70 -8.46
CA GLU A 29 -9.59 -14.48 -8.72
C GLU A 29 -10.41 -14.81 -7.46
N ARG A 30 -9.76 -14.84 -6.29
CA ARG A 30 -10.40 -15.19 -5.01
C ARG A 30 -11.01 -13.99 -4.28
N VAL A 31 -10.55 -12.79 -4.59
CA VAL A 31 -10.87 -11.58 -3.80
C VAL A 31 -11.49 -10.46 -4.61
N GLU A 32 -11.34 -10.47 -5.93
CA GLU A 32 -11.96 -9.51 -6.84
C GLU A 32 -13.49 -9.67 -6.82
N GLY A 33 -14.20 -8.55 -6.63
CA GLY A 33 -15.65 -8.52 -6.52
C GLY A 33 -16.22 -9.12 -5.22
N VAL A 34 -15.38 -9.54 -4.27
CA VAL A 34 -15.82 -10.16 -3.01
C VAL A 34 -15.90 -9.13 -1.89
N GLY A 35 -17.05 -9.06 -1.22
CA GLY A 35 -17.24 -8.22 -0.04
C GLY A 35 -17.21 -6.73 -0.38
N ILE A 36 -17.92 -6.35 -1.43
CA ILE A 36 -18.08 -4.97 -1.88
C ILE A 36 -18.80 -4.17 -0.79
N VAL A 37 -18.25 -3.03 -0.41
CA VAL A 37 -18.87 -2.06 0.50
C VAL A 37 -18.84 -0.69 -0.15
N GLY A 38 -19.99 -0.03 -0.29
CA GLY A 38 -20.06 1.33 -0.82
C GLY A 38 -19.60 2.39 0.18
N ALA A 39 -19.31 3.61 -0.31
CA ALA A 39 -18.91 4.74 0.53
C ALA A 39 -19.93 5.06 1.63
N GLU A 40 -21.22 5.13 1.28
CA GLU A 40 -22.29 5.44 2.24
C GLU A 40 -22.46 4.34 3.29
N GLU A 41 -22.40 3.07 2.87
CA GLU A 41 -22.47 1.93 3.79
C GLU A 41 -21.28 1.92 4.75
N ALA A 42 -20.08 2.17 4.24
CA ALA A 42 -18.87 2.26 5.06
C ALA A 42 -18.98 3.36 6.14
N ILE A 43 -19.51 4.53 5.77
CA ILE A 43 -19.73 5.63 6.72
C ILE A 43 -20.82 5.26 7.74
N ASN A 44 -21.96 4.72 7.28
CA ASN A 44 -23.08 4.38 8.15
C ASN A 44 -22.75 3.25 9.14
N TRP A 45 -21.88 2.31 8.76
CA TRP A 45 -21.41 1.24 9.63
C TRP A 45 -20.22 1.65 10.51
N GLY A 46 -19.72 2.89 10.37
CA GLY A 46 -18.58 3.39 11.13
C GLY A 46 -17.27 2.68 10.78
N LEU A 47 -17.11 2.22 9.54
CA LEU A 47 -15.86 1.62 9.08
C LEU A 47 -14.76 2.69 8.97
N SER A 48 -13.52 2.28 9.24
CA SER A 48 -12.37 3.20 9.29
C SER A 48 -11.16 2.65 8.53
N GLY A 49 -10.18 3.53 8.29
CA GLY A 49 -8.90 3.18 7.68
C GLY A 49 -9.05 2.58 6.28
N PRO A 50 -8.43 1.43 5.98
CA PRO A 50 -8.43 0.86 4.62
C PRO A 50 -9.82 0.46 4.14
N MET A 51 -10.74 0.10 5.04
CA MET A 51 -12.12 -0.25 4.66
C MET A 51 -12.82 0.97 4.05
N LEU A 52 -12.69 2.12 4.71
CA LEU A 52 -13.29 3.38 4.28
C LEU A 52 -12.62 3.90 3.00
N ARG A 53 -11.27 3.82 2.94
CA ARG A 53 -10.49 4.25 1.78
C ARG A 53 -10.67 3.40 0.54
N ALA A 54 -10.83 2.08 0.70
CA ALA A 54 -11.11 1.18 -0.42
C ALA A 54 -12.51 1.37 -1.01
N SER A 55 -13.45 1.93 -0.22
CA SER A 55 -14.81 2.25 -0.61
C SER A 55 -14.96 3.63 -1.26
N GLY A 56 -13.86 4.31 -1.61
CA GLY A 56 -13.86 5.60 -2.30
C GLY A 56 -13.87 6.84 -1.41
N VAL A 57 -13.70 6.69 -0.09
CA VAL A 57 -13.68 7.82 0.84
C VAL A 57 -12.24 8.17 1.21
N GLN A 58 -11.76 9.31 0.70
CA GLN A 58 -10.40 9.82 0.95
C GLN A 58 -10.29 10.41 2.36
N TRP A 59 -10.20 9.54 3.36
CA TRP A 59 -10.11 9.93 4.77
C TRP A 59 -8.94 9.26 5.47
N ASP A 60 -8.10 10.08 6.13
CA ASP A 60 -7.00 9.61 6.96
C ASP A 60 -6.80 10.58 8.15
N LEU A 61 -6.67 10.02 9.36
CA LEU A 61 -6.49 10.81 10.57
C LEU A 61 -5.17 11.59 10.58
N ARG A 62 -4.14 11.11 9.89
CA ARG A 62 -2.84 11.78 9.81
C ARG A 62 -2.91 13.12 9.08
N GLN A 63 -3.81 13.26 8.11
CA GLN A 63 -4.04 14.53 7.41
C GLN A 63 -5.15 15.37 8.04
N VAL A 64 -6.07 14.77 8.81
CA VAL A 64 -7.21 15.51 9.39
C VAL A 64 -6.87 16.09 10.76
N ASP A 65 -6.23 15.29 11.61
CA ASP A 65 -5.91 15.67 12.99
C ASP A 65 -4.50 16.27 13.12
N HIS A 66 -3.70 16.23 12.04
CA HIS A 66 -2.41 16.92 11.95
C HIS A 66 -1.48 16.60 13.14
N TYR A 67 -1.42 15.33 13.54
CA TYR A 67 -0.67 14.93 14.73
C TYR A 67 0.80 14.59 14.41
N GLU A 68 1.67 14.69 15.42
CA GLU A 68 3.12 14.48 15.30
C GLU A 68 3.76 15.39 14.24
N CYS A 69 4.54 14.82 13.31
CA CYS A 69 5.23 15.54 12.25
C CYS A 69 4.78 15.08 10.86
N TYR A 70 3.59 14.48 10.73
CA TYR A 70 3.10 14.00 9.43
C TYR A 70 2.90 15.12 8.40
N ASP A 71 2.68 16.35 8.86
CA ASP A 71 2.54 17.55 8.01
C ASP A 71 3.87 18.04 7.42
N GLU A 72 5.00 17.58 7.95
CA GLU A 72 6.32 17.96 7.44
C GLU A 72 6.71 17.13 6.20
N PHE A 73 5.94 16.08 5.88
CA PHE A 73 6.18 15.19 4.76
C PHE A 73 5.16 15.38 3.64
N ASP A 74 5.61 15.31 2.40
CA ASP A 74 4.74 15.28 1.22
C ASP A 74 4.31 13.84 0.94
N TRP A 75 3.04 13.52 1.20
CA TRP A 75 2.45 12.20 0.98
C TRP A 75 0.96 12.30 0.69
N GLU A 76 0.44 11.32 -0.06
CA GLU A 76 -0.96 11.28 -0.45
C GLU A 76 -1.71 10.11 0.23
N VAL A 77 -2.99 10.34 0.56
CA VAL A 77 -3.86 9.28 1.07
C VAL A 77 -4.13 8.28 -0.05
N GLN A 78 -3.75 7.02 0.17
CA GLN A 78 -3.97 5.95 -0.80
C GLN A 78 -5.40 5.43 -0.69
N TRP A 79 -6.15 5.42 -1.80
CA TRP A 79 -7.57 5.06 -1.83
C TRP A 79 -7.90 4.30 -3.10
N GLN A 80 -9.03 3.58 -3.08
CA GLN A 80 -9.55 2.83 -4.21
C GLN A 80 -11.07 3.03 -4.29
N LYS A 81 -11.71 2.71 -5.41
CA LYS A 81 -13.13 3.02 -5.65
C LYS A 81 -14.04 1.79 -5.54
N GLU A 82 -13.47 0.62 -5.75
CA GLU A 82 -14.19 -0.62 -6.03
C GLU A 82 -14.84 -1.22 -4.78
N GLY A 83 -14.33 -0.91 -3.58
CA GLY A 83 -14.91 -1.30 -2.30
C GLY A 83 -14.83 -2.80 -1.99
N ASP A 84 -14.22 -3.59 -2.86
CA ASP A 84 -14.07 -5.04 -2.72
C ASP A 84 -12.82 -5.41 -1.90
N SER A 85 -12.60 -6.72 -1.74
CA SER A 85 -11.45 -7.22 -0.98
C SER A 85 -10.12 -6.97 -1.69
N LEU A 86 -10.12 -6.92 -3.02
CA LEU A 86 -8.93 -6.57 -3.81
C LEU A 86 -8.55 -5.10 -3.58
N ALA A 87 -9.49 -4.17 -3.67
CA ALA A 87 -9.28 -2.75 -3.40
C ALA A 87 -8.66 -2.53 -2.02
N ARG A 88 -9.16 -3.25 -1.00
CA ARG A 88 -8.58 -3.21 0.34
C ARG A 88 -7.13 -3.70 0.38
N TYR A 89 -6.83 -4.77 -0.35
CA TYR A 89 -5.46 -5.27 -0.47
C TYR A 89 -4.56 -4.24 -1.16
N LEU A 90 -4.99 -3.66 -2.29
CA LEU A 90 -4.23 -2.66 -3.03
C LEU A 90 -3.94 -1.41 -2.19
N VAL A 91 -4.94 -0.89 -1.47
CA VAL A 91 -4.73 0.22 -0.51
C VAL A 91 -3.62 -0.11 0.49
N ARG A 92 -3.54 -1.35 1.00
CA ARG A 92 -2.48 -1.76 1.92
C ARG A 92 -1.11 -1.80 1.26
N ILE A 93 -1.02 -2.28 0.02
CA ILE A 93 0.25 -2.29 -0.72
C ILE A 93 0.73 -0.85 -0.93
N ASP A 94 -0.16 0.03 -1.37
CA ASP A 94 0.17 1.44 -1.61
C ASP A 94 0.55 2.15 -0.31
N GLU A 95 -0.16 1.88 0.80
CA GLU A 95 0.20 2.38 2.14
C GLU A 95 1.60 1.93 2.58
N MET A 96 2.01 0.70 2.29
CA MET A 96 3.36 0.22 2.62
C MET A 96 4.41 0.97 1.79
N MET A 97 4.16 1.18 0.51
CA MET A 97 5.05 1.95 -0.36
C MET A 97 5.18 3.40 0.11
N GLU A 98 4.07 4.03 0.48
CA GLU A 98 4.07 5.39 1.01
C GLU A 98 4.77 5.48 2.37
N SER A 99 4.58 4.47 3.23
CA SER A 99 5.28 4.37 4.52
C SER A 99 6.79 4.31 4.33
N ILE A 100 7.27 3.56 3.33
CA ILE A 100 8.71 3.50 3.01
C ILE A 100 9.23 4.88 2.59
N LYS A 101 8.48 5.64 1.78
CA LYS A 101 8.87 7.00 1.39
C LYS A 101 8.96 7.92 2.60
N ILE A 102 7.97 7.90 3.50
CA ILE A 102 7.97 8.70 4.72
C ILE A 102 9.18 8.35 5.59
N ILE A 103 9.46 7.05 5.79
CA ILE A 103 10.64 6.60 6.57
C ILE A 103 11.94 7.12 5.94
N GLN A 104 12.08 7.03 4.62
CA GLN A 104 13.28 7.52 3.93
C GLN A 104 13.48 9.03 4.12
N ARG A 105 12.40 9.81 4.06
CA ARG A 105 12.45 11.27 4.31
C ARG A 105 12.71 11.60 5.77
N ALA A 106 12.10 10.86 6.69
CA ALA A 106 12.35 11.02 8.12
C ALA A 106 13.82 10.74 8.47
N LEU A 107 14.45 9.73 7.84
CA LEU A 107 15.88 9.43 8.01
C LEU A 107 16.80 10.57 7.58
N GLU A 108 16.46 11.29 6.51
CA GLU A 108 17.20 12.47 6.05
C GLU A 108 17.02 13.67 7.01
N GLY A 109 15.87 13.75 7.67
CA GLY A 109 15.47 14.87 8.53
C GLY A 109 15.73 14.68 10.03
N ILE A 110 16.40 13.61 10.48
CA ILE A 110 16.58 13.34 11.93
C ILE A 110 17.38 14.48 12.59
N PRO A 111 16.77 15.25 13.52
CA PRO A 111 17.51 16.26 14.26
C PRO A 111 18.42 15.60 15.30
N GLY A 112 19.64 16.14 15.44
CA GLY A 112 20.48 15.81 16.59
C GLY A 112 19.92 16.43 17.87
N GLY A 113 19.84 15.66 18.96
CA GLY A 113 19.39 16.19 20.25
C GLY A 113 19.31 15.12 21.34
N PRO A 114 19.23 15.53 22.62
CA PRO A 114 19.04 14.59 23.72
C PRO A 114 17.63 13.99 23.66
N MET A 115 17.55 12.67 23.57
CA MET A 115 16.30 11.93 23.67
C MET A 115 15.96 11.72 25.15
N ARG A 116 14.75 12.14 25.57
CA ARG A 116 14.26 11.89 26.93
C ARG A 116 13.69 10.47 26.96
N ILE A 117 14.39 9.55 27.61
CA ILE A 117 13.95 8.17 27.85
C ILE A 117 13.04 8.14 29.08
#